data_AF-A0A7V4YQP6-F1
#
_entry.id   AF-A0A7V4YQP6-F1
#
_cell.length_a   1.000
_cell.length_b   1.000
_cell.length_c   1.000
_cell.angle_alpha   90.00
_cell.angle_beta   90.00
_cell.angle_gamma   90.00
#
_symmetry.space_group_name_H-M   'P 1'
#
loop_
_entity.id
_entity.type
_entity.pdbx_description
1 polymer ?
#
loop_
_entity_poly.entity_id
_entity_poly.type
_entity_poly.pdbx_seq_one_letter_code
_entity_poly.pdbx_strand_id
1 'polypeptide(L)'
;MSTFEIGSKTAKGGFANEKAICRKFNRWKTDNEARSWLQIMGYNLKEIDSVCAIQIPARMKKEDVEKMGFKETFEELMKFKKADAQIRIVITIGKIVKIENLSLKKANSDADYNQVDKRWVDAYKEMWGFDEEVAFGLKLFTGEINPSSYPEILKGRTLRDKRRMFLDELPENLREKIIKFFRDNKILVVSDILKGRGGLSANWMLVTRYNRYDDTTTWILKDINTAMNFFGSGDVEISPRGSLYIGRITMQRKGGTPDPKKLQFKIKPCELFKLGE
;
A
#
# COMPACT_ATOMS: atom_id res chain seq x y z
N MET A 1 29.30 -0.19 -3.33
CA MET A 1 28.17 0.30 -2.50
C MET A 1 27.79 -0.82 -1.57
N SER A 2 28.08 -0.67 -0.27
CA SER A 2 27.69 -1.67 0.74
C SER A 2 26.17 -1.61 0.90
N THR A 3 25.45 -2.60 0.37
CA THR A 3 24.06 -2.85 0.74
C THR A 3 24.05 -3.19 2.22
N PHE A 4 23.68 -2.23 3.08
CA PHE A 4 23.35 -2.52 4.46
C PHE A 4 22.09 -3.39 4.46
N GLU A 5 22.25 -4.70 4.27
CA GLU A 5 21.21 -5.68 4.51
C GLU A 5 21.07 -5.87 6.02
N ILE A 6 20.50 -4.85 6.66
CA ILE A 6 20.04 -4.99 8.03
C ILE A 6 18.78 -5.86 7.95
N GLY A 7 18.90 -7.07 8.48
CA GLY A 7 17.80 -8.01 8.67
C GLY A 7 16.72 -7.46 9.59
N SER A 8 15.69 -8.26 9.86
CA SER A 8 14.65 -7.83 10.80
C SER A 8 15.20 -7.59 12.21
N LYS A 9 14.63 -6.64 12.95
CA LYS A 9 15.04 -6.31 14.33
C LYS A 9 13.87 -6.45 15.29
N THR A 10 14.15 -6.81 16.54
CA THR A 10 13.15 -6.97 17.61
C THR A 10 13.32 -5.87 18.65
N ALA A 11 12.20 -5.31 19.11
CA ALA A 11 12.16 -4.31 20.16
C ALA A 11 11.12 -4.70 21.22
N LYS A 12 11.35 -4.30 22.48
CA LYS A 12 10.38 -4.56 23.58
C LYS A 12 9.20 -3.59 23.50
N GLY A 13 8.01 -4.10 23.79
CA GLY A 13 6.75 -3.37 23.83
C GLY A 13 6.03 -3.24 22.48
N GLY A 14 4.73 -2.99 22.54
CA GLY A 14 3.85 -2.79 21.39
C GLY A 14 3.78 -1.35 20.84
N PHE A 15 4.89 -0.75 20.38
CA PHE A 15 4.86 0.61 19.77
C PHE A 15 4.27 0.65 18.34
N ALA A 16 3.34 -0.25 18.04
CA ALA A 16 2.73 -0.45 16.73
C ALA A 16 1.69 0.64 16.36
N ASN A 17 1.94 1.92 16.68
CA ASN A 17 1.15 3.00 16.11
C ASN A 17 1.98 4.18 15.62
N GLU A 18 1.39 4.92 14.69
CA GLU A 18 1.95 6.05 13.98
C GLU A 18 2.50 7.09 14.97
N LYS A 19 1.73 7.38 16.02
CA LYS A 19 2.14 8.33 17.07
C LYS A 19 3.35 7.82 17.85
N ALA A 20 3.47 6.51 18.08
CA ALA A 20 4.62 5.95 18.76
C ALA A 20 5.87 6.01 17.87
N ILE A 21 5.75 5.67 16.58
CA ILE A 21 6.86 5.79 15.63
C ILE A 21 7.30 7.25 15.46
N CYS A 22 6.37 8.21 15.35
CA CYS A 22 6.73 9.64 15.36
C CYS A 22 7.47 10.04 16.64
N ARG A 23 7.01 9.59 17.81
CA ARG A 23 7.68 9.86 19.09
C ARG A 23 9.10 9.30 19.13
N LYS A 24 9.33 8.12 18.55
CA LYS A 24 10.67 7.52 18.41
C LYS A 24 11.58 8.37 17.54
N PHE A 25 11.15 8.74 16.33
CA PHE A 25 11.95 9.63 15.46
C PHE A 25 12.22 11.00 16.10
N ASN A 26 11.23 11.60 16.77
CA ASN A 26 11.42 12.88 17.48
C ASN A 26 12.37 12.75 18.69
N ARG A 27 12.66 11.53 19.15
CA ARG A 27 13.62 11.20 20.21
C ARG A 27 14.84 10.42 19.68
N TRP A 28 15.16 10.54 18.39
CA TRP A 28 16.20 9.73 17.74
C TRP A 28 17.58 9.79 18.41
N LYS A 29 17.90 10.86 19.16
CA LYS A 29 19.17 10.94 19.89
C LYS A 29 19.31 9.83 20.94
N THR A 30 18.20 9.41 21.56
CA THR A 30 18.16 8.42 22.65
C THR A 30 17.40 7.13 22.29
N ASP A 31 16.61 7.12 21.21
CA ASP A 31 15.83 5.95 20.79
C ASP A 31 16.62 5.05 19.81
N ASN A 32 16.92 3.82 20.23
CA ASN A 32 17.77 2.90 19.48
C ASN A 32 17.13 2.41 18.16
N GLU A 33 15.80 2.25 18.13
CA GLU A 33 15.10 1.88 16.90
C GLU A 33 15.15 3.02 15.88
N ALA A 34 14.89 4.27 16.30
CA ALA A 34 14.98 5.43 15.41
C ALA A 34 16.40 5.64 14.86
N ARG A 35 17.44 5.44 15.68
CA ARG A 35 18.85 5.46 15.22
C ARG A 35 19.09 4.40 14.15
N SER A 36 18.60 3.19 14.37
CA SER A 36 18.70 2.10 13.40
C SER A 36 17.98 2.43 12.09
N TRP A 37 16.78 3.03 12.16
CA TRP A 37 16.04 3.44 10.98
C TRP A 37 16.77 4.52 10.19
N LEU A 38 17.29 5.56 10.85
CA LEU A 38 18.06 6.62 10.18
C LEU A 38 19.32 6.07 9.51
N GLN A 39 20.00 5.10 10.12
CA GLN A 39 21.15 4.42 9.51
C GLN A 39 20.74 3.58 8.29
N ILE A 40 19.64 2.83 8.36
CA ILE A 40 19.07 2.10 7.21
C ILE A 40 18.71 3.06 6.08
N MET A 41 18.20 4.25 6.42
CA MET A 41 17.90 5.32 5.47
C MET A 41 19.16 5.98 4.87
N GLY A 42 20.36 5.59 5.31
CA GLY A 42 21.64 6.08 4.77
C GLY A 42 22.19 7.32 5.48
N TYR A 43 21.62 7.72 6.62
CA TYR A 43 22.07 8.92 7.34
C TYR A 43 23.19 8.60 8.35
N ASN A 44 24.23 9.45 8.35
CA ASN A 44 25.22 9.48 9.42
C ASN A 44 24.66 10.23 10.63
N LEU A 45 24.43 9.52 11.74
CA LEU A 45 23.84 10.08 12.97
C LEU A 45 24.61 11.26 13.56
N LYS A 46 25.91 11.38 13.29
CA LYS A 46 26.74 12.48 13.81
C LYS A 46 26.54 13.78 13.03
N GLU A 47 26.02 13.71 11.81
CA GLU A 47 25.81 14.85 10.91
C GLU A 47 24.38 15.40 10.99
N ILE A 48 23.45 14.68 11.64
CA ILE A 48 22.06 15.10 11.74
C ILE A 48 21.92 16.20 12.79
N ASP A 49 21.48 17.38 12.37
CA ASP A 49 21.19 18.50 13.27
C ASP A 49 19.84 18.29 13.96
N SER A 50 18.81 17.95 13.18
CA SER A 50 17.46 17.72 13.70
C SER A 50 16.67 16.71 12.87
N VAL A 51 15.70 16.05 13.54
CA VAL A 51 14.71 15.16 12.94
C VAL A 51 13.35 15.55 13.49
N CYS A 52 12.39 15.76 12.60
CA CYS A 52 10.99 16.01 12.95
C CYS A 52 10.10 15.03 12.21
N ALA A 53 9.38 14.18 12.94
CA ALA A 53 8.42 13.23 12.40
C ALA A 53 6.99 13.68 12.68
N ILE A 54 6.20 13.75 11.61
CA ILE A 54 4.82 14.23 11.60
C ILE A 54 3.94 13.10 11.05
N GLN A 55 2.87 12.78 11.78
CA GLN A 55 1.87 11.85 11.28
C GLN A 55 1.05 12.54 10.19
N ILE A 56 0.91 11.89 9.03
CA ILE A 56 0.01 12.34 7.97
C ILE A 56 -1.39 11.78 8.26
N PRO A 57 -2.41 12.63 8.44
CA PRO A 57 -3.77 12.16 8.66
C PRO A 57 -4.28 11.29 7.51
N ALA A 58 -5.05 10.24 7.85
CA ALA A 58 -5.71 9.40 6.85
C ALA A 58 -6.76 10.19 6.05
N ARG A 59 -7.43 11.13 6.71
CA ARG A 59 -8.32 12.12 6.12
C ARG A 59 -7.69 13.49 6.33
N MET A 60 -7.35 14.16 5.23
CA MET A 60 -6.84 15.52 5.25
C MET A 60 -7.93 16.44 4.74
N LYS A 61 -8.07 17.62 5.36
CA LYS A 61 -8.87 18.70 4.79
C LYS A 61 -8.01 19.53 3.84
N LYS A 62 -8.65 20.35 3.02
CA LYS A 62 -7.96 21.21 2.08
C LYS A 62 -6.99 22.16 2.79
N GLU A 63 -7.41 22.72 3.93
CA GLU A 63 -6.60 23.64 4.72
C GLU A 63 -5.37 22.95 5.35
N ASP A 64 -5.45 21.64 5.62
CA ASP A 64 -4.31 20.87 6.13
C ASP A 64 -3.23 20.74 5.05
N VAL A 65 -3.64 20.48 3.80
CA VAL A 65 -2.72 20.31 2.66
C VAL A 65 -2.05 21.62 2.29
N GLU A 66 -2.79 22.73 2.27
CA GLU A 66 -2.27 24.06 1.97
C GLU A 66 -1.16 24.47 2.96
N LYS A 67 -1.29 24.11 4.24
CA LYS A 67 -0.26 24.36 5.27
C LYS A 67 0.99 23.52 5.09
N MET A 68 0.93 22.43 4.34
CA MET A 68 2.08 21.54 4.12
C MET A 68 2.98 21.99 2.96
N GLY A 69 2.59 23.03 2.22
CA GLY A 69 3.42 23.64 1.18
C GLY A 69 3.67 22.75 -0.04
N PHE A 70 2.75 21.85 -0.36
CA PHE A 70 2.81 21.05 -1.58
C PHE A 70 2.53 21.92 -2.82
N LYS A 71 3.09 21.54 -3.98
CA LYS A 71 2.83 22.24 -5.24
C LYS A 71 1.54 21.75 -5.91
N GLU A 72 1.21 20.49 -5.67
CA GLU A 72 0.04 19.81 -6.19
C GLU A 72 -1.25 20.39 -5.60
N THR A 73 -2.31 20.39 -6.39
CA THR A 73 -3.65 20.69 -5.91
C THR A 73 -4.11 19.65 -4.89
N PHE A 74 -5.10 19.99 -4.07
CA PHE A 74 -5.68 19.06 -3.10
C PHE A 74 -6.20 17.80 -3.81
N GLU A 75 -6.87 17.97 -4.94
CA GLU A 75 -7.45 16.92 -5.75
C GLU A 75 -6.38 15.96 -6.29
N GLU A 76 -5.30 16.50 -6.87
CA GLU A 76 -4.16 15.72 -7.38
C GLU A 76 -3.47 14.93 -6.26
N LEU A 77 -3.25 15.59 -5.11
CA LEU A 77 -2.61 14.95 -3.97
C LEU A 77 -3.46 13.80 -3.44
N MET A 78 -4.76 14.02 -3.26
CA MET A 78 -5.68 13.01 -2.73
C MET A 78 -5.92 11.86 -3.71
N LYS A 79 -5.84 12.12 -5.03
CA LYS A 79 -5.96 11.09 -6.07
C LYS A 79 -4.86 10.02 -5.93
N PHE A 80 -3.62 10.41 -5.65
CA PHE A 80 -2.50 9.48 -5.55
C PHE A 80 -1.94 9.26 -4.14
N LYS A 81 -2.56 9.87 -3.12
CA LYS A 81 -2.21 9.62 -1.73
C LYS A 81 -2.49 8.16 -1.37
N LYS A 82 -1.55 7.57 -0.65
CA LYS A 82 -1.66 6.22 -0.10
C LYS A 82 -2.76 6.11 0.95
N ALA A 83 -3.45 4.98 0.94
CA ALA A 83 -4.51 4.68 1.90
C ALA A 83 -3.99 4.26 3.28
N ASP A 84 -2.74 3.79 3.37
CA ASP A 84 -2.14 3.41 4.64
C ASP A 84 -1.66 4.59 5.47
N ALA A 85 -1.32 4.26 6.71
CA ALA A 85 -0.76 5.20 7.64
C ALA A 85 0.59 5.71 7.16
N GLN A 86 0.72 7.04 7.13
CA GLN A 86 1.91 7.71 6.61
C GLN A 86 2.54 8.58 7.68
N ILE A 87 3.86 8.61 7.68
CA ILE A 87 4.67 9.53 8.48
C ILE A 87 5.57 10.30 7.53
N ARG A 88 5.70 11.61 7.74
CA ARG A 88 6.69 12.44 7.07
C ARG A 88 7.80 12.77 8.05
N ILE A 89 9.03 12.53 7.65
CA ILE A 89 10.23 12.84 8.43
C ILE A 89 10.97 13.95 7.71
N VAL A 90 11.22 15.04 8.42
CA VAL A 90 12.04 16.16 7.99
C VAL A 90 13.37 16.06 8.71
N ILE A 91 14.46 15.97 7.95
CA ILE A 91 15.82 15.83 8.47
C ILE A 91 16.63 17.03 7.99
N THR A 92 17.31 17.70 8.92
CA THR A 92 18.19 18.83 8.61
C THR A 92 19.64 18.45 8.84
N ILE A 93 20.49 18.72 7.85
CA ILE A 93 21.94 18.50 7.87
C ILE A 93 22.62 19.75 7.28
N GLY A 94 23.21 20.57 8.15
CA GLY A 94 23.68 21.91 7.80
C GLY A 94 22.57 22.75 7.18
N LYS A 95 22.76 23.14 5.91
CA LYS A 95 21.77 23.93 5.15
C LYS A 95 20.80 23.07 4.33
N ILE A 96 20.92 21.74 4.38
CA ILE A 96 20.15 20.82 3.57
C ILE A 96 18.96 20.31 4.37
N VAL A 97 17.77 20.37 3.78
CA VAL A 97 16.57 19.72 4.27
C VAL A 97 16.26 18.50 3.40
N LYS A 98 16.13 17.34 4.04
CA LYS A 98 15.69 16.09 3.43
C LYS A 98 14.31 15.73 3.96
N ILE A 99 13.51 15.12 3.09
CA ILE A 99 12.14 14.72 3.40
C ILE A 99 11.99 13.26 3.05
N GLU A 100 11.65 12.45 4.05
CA GLU A 100 11.43 11.01 3.92
C GLU A 100 10.00 10.67 4.34
N ASN A 101 9.20 10.14 3.42
CA ASN A 101 7.85 9.67 3.69
C ASN A 101 7.86 8.16 3.95
N LEU A 102 7.28 7.73 5.06
CA LEU A 102 7.16 6.33 5.46
C LEU A 102 5.72 5.86 5.26
N SER A 103 5.59 4.71 4.62
CA SER A 103 4.40 3.86 4.62
C SER A 103 4.48 2.89 5.79
N LEU A 104 3.44 2.84 6.64
CA LEU A 104 3.39 1.96 7.80
C LEU A 104 2.43 0.79 7.58
N LYS A 105 2.93 -0.42 7.86
CA LYS A 105 2.10 -1.64 7.89
C LYS A 105 2.28 -2.35 9.22
N LYS A 106 1.15 -2.65 9.85
CA LYS A 106 1.10 -3.37 11.11
C LYS A 106 0.52 -4.76 10.84
N ALA A 107 1.17 -5.78 11.36
CA ALA A 107 0.72 -7.14 11.34
C ALA A 107 0.73 -7.69 12.78
N ASN A 108 -0.15 -8.65 13.03
CA ASN A 108 -0.12 -9.46 14.23
C ASN A 108 0.24 -10.90 13.82
N SER A 109 0.69 -11.72 14.77
CA SER A 109 1.02 -13.14 14.52
C SER A 109 -0.13 -13.94 13.88
N ASP A 110 -1.38 -13.50 14.07
CA ASP A 110 -2.62 -14.12 13.60
C ASP A 110 -3.26 -13.39 12.41
N ALA A 111 -2.73 -12.25 11.97
CA ALA A 111 -3.33 -11.42 10.91
C ALA A 111 -2.27 -10.68 10.07
N ASP A 112 -1.93 -11.26 8.91
CA ASP A 112 -0.96 -10.74 7.94
C ASP A 112 -1.57 -10.64 6.53
N TYR A 113 -2.63 -9.83 6.39
CA TYR A 113 -3.25 -9.58 5.09
C TYR A 113 -3.86 -8.18 5.03
N ASN A 114 -3.01 -7.19 4.73
CA ASN A 114 -3.31 -5.78 4.90
C ASN A 114 -3.75 -5.12 3.59
N GLN A 115 -4.73 -4.23 3.69
CA GLN A 115 -5.09 -3.33 2.58
C GLN A 115 -3.94 -2.38 2.27
N VAL A 116 -3.64 -2.18 0.98
CA VAL A 116 -2.70 -1.16 0.49
C VAL A 116 -3.42 -0.03 -0.24
N ASP A 117 -4.45 -0.35 -1.01
CA ASP A 117 -5.29 0.65 -1.67
C ASP A 117 -6.72 0.12 -1.85
N LYS A 118 -7.70 1.04 -1.97
CA LYS A 118 -9.10 0.72 -2.20
C LYS A 118 -9.89 1.91 -2.73
N ARG A 119 -10.46 1.78 -3.94
CA ARG A 119 -11.29 2.81 -4.58
C ARG A 119 -12.43 2.20 -5.39
N TRP A 120 -13.35 3.05 -5.85
CA TRP A 120 -14.32 2.67 -6.88
C TRP A 120 -13.60 2.43 -8.20
N VAL A 121 -14.16 1.58 -9.07
CA VAL A 121 -13.52 1.25 -10.36
C VAL A 121 -13.25 2.50 -11.20
N ASP A 122 -14.18 3.46 -11.22
CA ASP A 122 -14.02 4.69 -12.02
C ASP A 122 -12.85 5.56 -11.55
N ALA A 123 -12.51 5.55 -10.25
CA ALA A 123 -11.33 6.26 -9.78
C ALA A 123 -10.04 5.62 -10.32
N TYR A 124 -9.97 4.29 -10.38
CA TYR A 124 -8.83 3.61 -11.00
C TYR A 124 -8.80 3.79 -12.51
N LYS A 125 -9.97 3.85 -13.15
CA LYS A 125 -10.08 4.15 -14.58
C LYS A 125 -9.48 5.51 -14.90
N GLU A 126 -9.82 6.52 -14.11
CA GLU A 126 -9.27 7.87 -14.25
C GLU A 126 -7.77 7.95 -13.90
N MET A 127 -7.26 7.06 -13.04
CA MET A 127 -5.85 7.00 -12.66
C MET A 127 -4.98 6.29 -13.71
N TRP A 128 -5.49 5.21 -14.29
CA TRP A 128 -4.70 4.30 -15.13
C TRP A 128 -5.13 4.26 -16.60
N GLY A 129 -6.23 4.92 -16.96
CA GLY A 129 -6.66 5.09 -18.34
C GLY A 129 -7.11 3.80 -19.04
N PHE A 130 -7.62 2.81 -18.31
CA PHE A 130 -8.22 1.63 -18.95
C PHE A 130 -9.58 1.94 -19.60
N ASP A 131 -9.93 1.16 -20.61
CA ASP A 131 -11.15 1.36 -21.42
C ASP A 131 -12.45 1.00 -20.66
N GLU A 132 -13.59 1.28 -21.30
CA GLU A 132 -14.91 0.98 -20.76
C GLU A 132 -15.17 -0.50 -20.54
N GLU A 133 -14.56 -1.39 -21.33
CA GLU A 133 -14.79 -2.83 -21.20
C GLU A 133 -14.06 -3.40 -19.99
N VAL A 134 -12.83 -2.96 -19.74
CA VAL A 134 -12.09 -3.25 -18.50
C VAL A 134 -12.86 -2.69 -17.30
N ALA A 135 -13.35 -1.44 -17.39
CA ALA A 135 -14.15 -0.83 -16.33
C ALA A 135 -15.44 -1.62 -16.06
N PHE A 136 -16.16 -2.01 -17.11
CA PHE A 136 -17.38 -2.79 -17.02
C PHE A 136 -17.13 -4.17 -16.36
N GLY A 137 -16.13 -4.90 -16.83
CA GLY A 137 -15.76 -6.20 -16.25
C GLY A 137 -15.31 -6.08 -14.79
N LEU A 138 -14.56 -5.04 -14.44
CA LEU A 138 -14.20 -4.77 -13.04
C LEU A 138 -15.41 -4.39 -12.18
N LYS A 139 -16.38 -3.65 -12.71
CA LYS A 139 -17.62 -3.30 -11.99
C LYS A 139 -18.52 -4.51 -11.75
N LEU A 140 -18.58 -5.45 -12.69
CA LEU A 140 -19.21 -6.76 -12.47
C LEU A 140 -18.44 -7.55 -11.41
N PHE A 141 -17.10 -7.49 -11.45
CA PHE A 141 -16.25 -8.19 -10.49
C PHE A 141 -16.42 -7.70 -9.04
N THR A 142 -16.53 -6.39 -8.86
CA THR A 142 -16.72 -5.79 -7.53
C THR A 142 -18.18 -5.79 -7.07
N GLY A 143 -19.11 -5.97 -7.99
CA GLY A 143 -20.55 -5.85 -7.76
C GLY A 143 -21.04 -4.39 -7.71
N GLU A 144 -20.24 -3.43 -8.20
CA GLU A 144 -20.72 -2.09 -8.54
C GLU A 144 -21.92 -2.19 -9.48
N ILE A 145 -21.77 -3.00 -10.52
CA ILE A 145 -22.85 -3.45 -11.40
C ILE A 145 -23.32 -4.82 -10.94
N ASN A 146 -24.64 -4.98 -10.79
CA ASN A 146 -25.23 -6.28 -10.48
C ASN A 146 -25.32 -7.13 -11.76
N PRO A 147 -24.77 -8.35 -11.78
CA PRO A 147 -24.84 -9.23 -12.95
C PRO A 147 -26.28 -9.53 -13.41
N SER A 148 -27.27 -9.50 -12.50
CA SER A 148 -28.68 -9.72 -12.86
C SER A 148 -29.25 -8.69 -13.82
N SER A 149 -28.63 -7.51 -13.93
CA SER A 149 -29.02 -6.45 -14.86
C SER A 149 -28.52 -6.72 -16.30
N TYR A 150 -27.70 -7.76 -16.52
CA TYR A 150 -27.09 -8.10 -17.80
C TYR A 150 -27.25 -9.61 -18.10
N PRO A 151 -28.48 -10.10 -18.38
CA PRO A 151 -28.75 -11.53 -18.60
C PRO A 151 -27.92 -12.17 -19.73
N GLU A 152 -27.58 -11.39 -20.75
CA GLU A 152 -26.74 -11.78 -21.89
C GLU A 152 -25.30 -12.12 -21.49
N ILE A 153 -24.80 -11.52 -20.40
CA ILE A 153 -23.50 -11.84 -19.81
C ILE A 153 -23.59 -13.14 -19.00
N LEU A 154 -24.71 -13.36 -18.30
CA LEU A 154 -24.91 -14.54 -17.46
C LEU A 154 -25.03 -15.81 -18.29
N LYS A 155 -25.67 -15.77 -19.47
CA LYS A 155 -25.90 -16.94 -20.34
C LYS A 155 -26.43 -18.16 -19.58
N GLY A 156 -27.33 -17.94 -18.62
CA GLY A 156 -27.91 -18.99 -17.77
C GLY A 156 -26.98 -19.59 -16.70
N ARG A 157 -25.77 -19.05 -16.49
CA ARG A 157 -24.83 -19.53 -15.47
C ARG A 157 -25.32 -19.21 -14.06
N THR A 158 -25.13 -20.16 -13.14
CA THR A 158 -25.33 -19.93 -11.71
C THR A 158 -24.05 -19.34 -11.10
N LEU A 159 -24.15 -18.16 -10.50
CA LEU A 159 -23.02 -17.48 -9.86
C LEU A 159 -22.77 -17.98 -8.44
N ARG A 160 -21.49 -18.05 -8.02
CA ARG A 160 -21.11 -18.31 -6.63
C ARG A 160 -21.59 -17.23 -5.65
N ASP A 161 -21.67 -15.97 -6.11
CA ASP A 161 -22.21 -14.84 -5.35
C ASP A 161 -23.12 -14.01 -6.25
N LYS A 162 -24.43 -14.01 -6.01
CA LYS A 162 -25.42 -13.30 -6.85
C LYS A 162 -25.17 -11.79 -6.99
N ARG A 163 -24.33 -11.20 -6.15
CA ARG A 163 -24.07 -9.75 -6.12
C ARG A 163 -22.95 -9.31 -7.08
N ARG A 164 -22.18 -10.23 -7.66
CA ARG A 164 -20.99 -9.96 -8.47
C ARG A 164 -20.60 -11.16 -9.32
N MET A 165 -19.60 -11.02 -10.18
CA MET A 165 -18.94 -12.16 -10.83
C MET A 165 -17.51 -12.30 -10.30
N PHE A 166 -16.99 -13.51 -10.20
CA PHE A 166 -15.56 -13.70 -10.06
C PHE A 166 -14.87 -13.64 -11.44
N LEU A 167 -13.55 -13.44 -11.49
CA LEU A 167 -12.86 -13.27 -12.78
C LEU A 167 -12.91 -14.52 -13.67
N ASP A 168 -12.92 -15.70 -13.07
CA ASP A 168 -13.11 -17.00 -13.72
C ASP A 168 -14.57 -17.24 -14.15
N GLU A 169 -15.55 -16.47 -13.64
CA GLU A 169 -16.96 -16.51 -14.10
C GLU A 169 -17.23 -15.54 -15.26
N LEU A 170 -16.39 -14.50 -15.44
CA LEU A 170 -16.57 -13.51 -16.49
C LEU A 170 -16.50 -14.13 -17.90
N PRO A 171 -17.18 -13.51 -18.89
CA PRO A 171 -16.91 -13.80 -20.30
C PRO A 171 -15.42 -13.71 -20.62
N GLU A 172 -14.94 -14.64 -21.45
CA GLU A 172 -13.53 -14.79 -21.77
C GLU A 172 -12.91 -13.50 -22.32
N ASN A 173 -13.61 -12.81 -23.22
CA ASN A 173 -13.15 -11.54 -23.79
C ASN A 173 -12.92 -10.45 -22.71
N LEU A 174 -13.84 -10.31 -21.74
CA LEU A 174 -13.70 -9.33 -20.66
C LEU A 174 -12.57 -9.74 -19.70
N ARG A 175 -12.51 -11.04 -19.37
CA ARG A 175 -11.49 -11.63 -18.50
C ARG A 175 -10.08 -11.40 -19.07
N GLU A 176 -9.88 -11.67 -20.35
CA GLU A 176 -8.59 -11.49 -21.03
C GLU A 176 -8.18 -10.02 -21.12
N LYS A 177 -9.13 -9.11 -21.41
CA LYS A 177 -8.85 -7.66 -21.42
C LYS A 177 -8.38 -7.16 -20.06
N ILE A 178 -9.02 -7.59 -18.97
CA ILE A 178 -8.62 -7.25 -17.60
C ILE A 178 -7.20 -7.78 -17.33
N ILE A 179 -6.94 -9.06 -17.58
CA ILE A 179 -5.64 -9.67 -17.31
C ILE A 179 -4.54 -8.98 -18.13
N LYS A 180 -4.78 -8.75 -19.42
CA LYS A 180 -3.85 -8.07 -20.31
C LYS A 180 -3.53 -6.66 -19.82
N PHE A 181 -4.54 -5.89 -19.43
CA PHE A 181 -4.34 -4.55 -18.88
C PHE A 181 -3.40 -4.56 -17.66
N PHE A 182 -3.68 -5.42 -16.66
CA PHE A 182 -2.84 -5.50 -15.45
C PHE A 182 -1.45 -6.07 -15.71
N ARG A 183 -1.29 -6.94 -16.71
CA ARG A 183 0.01 -7.45 -17.15
C ARG A 183 0.85 -6.35 -17.79
N ASP A 184 0.28 -5.63 -18.75
CA ASP A 184 0.99 -4.59 -19.51
C ASP A 184 1.30 -3.36 -18.65
N ASN A 185 0.44 -3.04 -17.66
CA ASN A 185 0.57 -1.87 -16.80
C ASN A 185 1.02 -2.21 -15.38
N LYS A 186 1.62 -3.39 -15.18
CA LYS A 186 1.95 -3.90 -13.85
C LYS A 186 2.80 -2.95 -13.01
N ILE A 187 3.86 -2.39 -13.59
CA ILE A 187 4.77 -1.46 -12.90
C ILE A 187 4.01 -0.21 -12.44
N LEU A 188 3.17 0.35 -13.30
CA LEU A 188 2.32 1.51 -13.00
C LEU A 188 1.38 1.22 -11.83
N VAL A 189 0.63 0.10 -11.91
CA VAL A 189 -0.32 -0.31 -10.88
C VAL A 189 0.36 -0.55 -9.54
N VAL A 190 1.46 -1.32 -9.53
CA VAL A 190 2.24 -1.61 -8.32
C VAL A 190 2.79 -0.34 -7.70
N SER A 191 3.34 0.57 -8.51
CA SER A 191 3.86 1.86 -8.04
C SER A 191 2.76 2.70 -7.42
N ASP A 192 1.62 2.86 -8.08
CA ASP A 192 0.55 3.71 -7.55
C ASP A 192 -0.04 3.18 -6.24
N ILE A 193 -0.26 1.87 -6.11
CA ILE A 193 -0.87 1.31 -4.91
C ILE A 193 0.10 1.14 -3.72
N LEU A 194 1.42 1.01 -3.98
CA LEU A 194 2.42 0.84 -2.92
C LEU A 194 3.21 2.10 -2.60
N LYS A 195 3.53 2.93 -3.58
CA LYS A 195 4.31 4.16 -3.42
C LYS A 195 3.45 5.41 -3.47
N GLY A 196 2.44 5.44 -4.33
CA GLY A 196 1.68 6.65 -4.64
C GLY A 196 2.50 7.66 -5.44
N ARG A 197 2.00 8.88 -5.59
CA ARG A 197 2.66 9.96 -6.35
C ARG A 197 2.75 11.26 -5.53
N GLY A 198 3.52 12.21 -6.06
CA GLY A 198 3.64 13.56 -5.52
C GLY A 198 4.38 13.65 -4.19
N GLY A 199 4.20 14.77 -3.50
CA GLY A 199 4.90 15.12 -2.26
C GLY A 199 4.66 14.19 -1.07
N LEU A 200 3.65 13.33 -1.15
CA LEU A 200 3.33 12.28 -0.16
C LEU A 200 3.68 10.86 -0.64
N SER A 201 4.34 10.71 -1.79
CA SER A 201 4.82 9.40 -2.23
C SER A 201 5.75 8.79 -1.19
N ALA A 202 5.59 7.50 -0.89
CA ALA A 202 6.39 6.82 0.11
C ALA A 202 7.82 6.62 -0.40
N ASN A 203 8.81 6.94 0.44
CA ASN A 203 10.21 6.63 0.22
C ASN A 203 10.60 5.29 0.86
N TRP A 204 9.89 4.93 1.94
CA TRP A 204 10.17 3.76 2.76
C TRP A 204 8.90 3.00 3.14
N MET A 205 9.01 1.69 3.33
CA MET A 205 7.99 0.86 3.95
C MET A 205 8.52 0.30 5.27
N LEU A 206 7.86 0.65 6.38
CA LEU A 206 8.11 0.08 7.70
C LEU A 206 7.00 -0.92 8.04
N VAL A 207 7.36 -2.19 8.15
CA VAL A 207 6.46 -3.23 8.63
C VAL A 207 6.78 -3.55 10.08
N THR A 208 5.76 -3.55 10.94
CA THR A 208 5.85 -4.01 12.32
C THR A 208 4.99 -5.24 12.53
N ARG A 209 5.52 -6.22 13.26
CA ARG A 209 4.85 -7.46 13.65
C ARG A 209 4.93 -7.60 15.16
N TYR A 210 3.80 -7.38 15.82
CA TYR A 210 3.69 -7.46 17.28
C TYR A 210 3.41 -8.90 17.73
N ASN A 211 4.22 -9.38 18.67
CA ASN A 211 4.07 -10.65 19.36
C ASN A 211 3.54 -10.38 20.77
N ARG A 212 2.34 -10.91 21.03
CA ARG A 212 1.65 -10.73 22.32
C ARG A 212 2.22 -11.61 23.43
N TYR A 213 2.87 -12.72 23.08
CA TYR A 213 3.34 -13.70 24.06
C TYR A 213 4.53 -13.18 24.87
N ASP A 214 5.43 -12.44 24.23
CA ASP A 214 6.65 -11.91 24.84
C ASP A 214 6.67 -10.38 24.92
N ASP A 215 5.55 -9.72 24.55
CA ASP A 215 5.43 -8.27 24.43
C ASP A 215 6.58 -7.66 23.62
N THR A 216 6.83 -8.22 22.43
CA THR A 216 7.85 -7.71 21.51
C THR A 216 7.27 -7.28 20.17
N THR A 217 7.90 -6.30 19.54
CA THR A 217 7.62 -5.88 18.17
C THR A 217 8.84 -6.16 17.31
N THR A 218 8.70 -7.11 16.39
CA THR A 218 9.65 -7.28 15.28
C THR A 218 9.35 -6.26 14.18
N TRP A 219 10.36 -5.73 13.53
CA TRP A 219 10.19 -4.75 12.47
C TRP A 219 11.21 -4.92 11.34
N ILE A 220 10.80 -4.49 10.15
CA ILE A 220 11.67 -4.37 8.98
C ILE A 220 11.37 -3.06 8.26
N LEU A 221 12.44 -2.35 7.87
CA LEU A 221 12.39 -1.12 7.10
C LEU A 221 13.10 -1.36 5.78
N LYS A 222 12.41 -1.16 4.66
CA LYS A 222 13.00 -1.25 3.32
C LYS A 222 12.66 0.00 2.52
N ASP A 223 13.54 0.37 1.60
CA ASP A 223 13.23 1.41 0.62
C ASP A 223 12.03 0.98 -0.22
N ILE A 224 11.29 1.96 -0.72
CA ILE A 224 10.04 1.68 -1.43
C ILE A 224 10.27 0.89 -2.73
N ASN A 225 11.42 1.05 -3.38
CA ASN A 225 11.69 0.35 -4.64
C ASN A 225 11.90 -1.14 -4.39
N THR A 226 12.64 -1.50 -3.33
CA THR A 226 12.78 -2.88 -2.87
C THR A 226 11.41 -3.49 -2.53
N ALA A 227 10.56 -2.76 -1.81
CA ALA A 227 9.21 -3.24 -1.49
C ALA A 227 8.34 -3.43 -2.74
N MET A 228 8.39 -2.50 -3.70
CA MET A 228 7.66 -2.61 -4.98
C MET A 228 8.14 -3.79 -5.81
N ASN A 229 9.46 -3.98 -5.93
CA ASN A 229 10.03 -5.11 -6.65
C ASN A 229 9.64 -6.44 -6.00
N PHE A 230 9.68 -6.51 -4.66
CA PHE A 230 9.28 -7.71 -3.94
C PHE A 230 7.81 -8.05 -4.15
N PHE A 231 6.89 -7.12 -3.83
CA PHE A 231 5.46 -7.40 -3.94
C PHE A 231 4.99 -7.50 -5.40
N GLY A 232 5.66 -6.78 -6.31
CA GLY A 232 5.42 -6.86 -7.74
C GLY A 232 6.03 -8.09 -8.42
N SER A 233 6.80 -8.94 -7.72
CA SER A 233 7.37 -10.17 -8.30
C SER A 233 6.32 -11.27 -8.51
N GLY A 234 6.47 -12.08 -9.57
CA GLY A 234 5.53 -13.15 -9.96
C GLY A 234 4.60 -12.75 -11.11
N ASP A 235 3.70 -13.61 -11.56
CA ASP A 235 2.85 -13.34 -12.73
C ASP A 235 1.56 -12.57 -12.40
N VAL A 236 0.85 -12.15 -13.44
CA VAL A 236 -0.54 -11.64 -13.33
C VAL A 236 -1.49 -12.76 -13.74
N GLU A 237 -2.20 -13.32 -12.77
CA GLU A 237 -3.00 -14.53 -12.94
C GLU A 237 -4.25 -14.56 -12.06
N ILE A 238 -5.24 -15.38 -12.43
CA ILE A 238 -6.45 -15.55 -11.63
C ILE A 238 -6.14 -16.44 -10.43
N SER A 239 -6.56 -16.02 -9.24
CA SER A 239 -6.41 -16.83 -8.03
C SER A 239 -7.35 -18.03 -8.03
N PRO A 240 -7.08 -19.09 -7.24
CA PRO A 240 -7.96 -20.26 -7.15
C PRO A 240 -9.41 -19.95 -6.75
N ARG A 241 -9.65 -18.78 -6.16
CA ARG A 241 -10.98 -18.29 -5.75
C ARG A 241 -11.51 -17.19 -6.67
N GLY A 242 -10.97 -17.03 -7.88
CA GLY A 242 -11.48 -16.10 -8.89
C GLY A 242 -11.23 -14.62 -8.61
N SER A 243 -10.21 -14.29 -7.81
CA SER A 243 -9.65 -12.92 -7.69
C SER A 243 -8.43 -12.78 -8.62
N LEU A 244 -7.70 -11.66 -8.60
CA LEU A 244 -6.47 -11.52 -9.40
C LEU A 244 -5.25 -11.44 -8.49
N TYR A 245 -4.22 -12.22 -8.81
CA TYR A 245 -2.87 -12.01 -8.33
C TYR A 245 -2.13 -11.11 -9.31
N ILE A 246 -1.46 -10.08 -8.77
CA ILE A 246 -0.56 -9.18 -9.48
C ILE A 246 0.78 -9.32 -8.78
N GLY A 247 1.55 -10.33 -9.18
CA GLY A 247 2.65 -10.82 -8.37
C GLY A 247 2.15 -11.30 -7.00
N ARG A 248 2.73 -10.74 -5.93
CA ARG A 248 2.33 -11.05 -4.53
C ARG A 248 1.20 -10.16 -4.01
N ILE A 249 0.61 -9.32 -4.86
CA ILE A 249 -0.51 -8.44 -4.51
C ILE A 249 -1.80 -9.12 -4.94
N THR A 250 -2.79 -9.16 -4.05
CA THR A 250 -4.13 -9.66 -4.41
C THR A 250 -5.08 -8.50 -4.64
N MET A 251 -5.70 -8.47 -5.82
CA MET A 251 -6.83 -7.61 -6.16
C MET A 251 -8.13 -8.37 -5.95
N GLN A 252 -9.02 -7.81 -5.13
CA GLN A 252 -10.28 -8.43 -4.75
C GLN A 252 -11.41 -7.40 -4.59
N ARG A 253 -12.65 -7.86 -4.64
CA ARG A 253 -13.78 -7.09 -4.08
C ARG A 253 -13.52 -6.83 -2.60
N LYS A 254 -13.77 -5.61 -2.13
CA LYS A 254 -13.59 -5.25 -0.72
C LYS A 254 -14.40 -6.14 0.22
N GLY A 255 -15.71 -6.26 -0.03
CA GLY A 255 -16.65 -6.93 0.86
C GLY A 255 -16.78 -6.28 2.25
N GLY A 256 -17.80 -6.67 3.01
CA GLY A 256 -18.10 -6.09 4.33
C GLY A 256 -18.42 -4.59 4.29
N THR A 257 -18.66 -3.99 5.45
CA THR A 257 -19.02 -2.57 5.58
C THR A 257 -17.83 -1.73 6.09
N PRO A 258 -17.75 -0.43 5.76
CA PRO A 258 -18.49 0.28 4.71
C PRO A 258 -17.90 0.06 3.30
N ASP A 259 -18.68 0.39 2.27
CA ASP A 259 -18.33 0.31 0.84
C ASP A 259 -17.88 -1.08 0.35
N PRO A 260 -18.76 -2.10 0.40
CA PRO A 260 -18.43 -3.49 0.04
C PRO A 260 -18.02 -3.67 -1.43
N LYS A 261 -18.43 -2.73 -2.29
CA LYS A 261 -18.30 -2.80 -3.75
C LYS A 261 -17.05 -2.10 -4.30
N LYS A 262 -16.15 -1.59 -3.46
CA LYS A 262 -14.88 -1.04 -3.94
C LYS A 262 -13.93 -2.16 -4.39
N LEU A 263 -13.10 -1.86 -5.39
CA LEU A 263 -11.94 -2.68 -5.75
C LEU A 263 -10.85 -2.45 -4.70
N GLN A 264 -10.24 -3.53 -4.21
CA GLN A 264 -9.30 -3.50 -3.09
C GLN A 264 -8.03 -4.28 -3.43
N PHE A 265 -6.89 -3.72 -3.05
CA PHE A 265 -5.58 -4.35 -3.16
C PHE A 265 -5.05 -4.70 -1.77
N LYS A 266 -4.51 -5.91 -1.63
CA LYS A 266 -3.93 -6.42 -0.38
C LYS A 266 -2.59 -7.10 -0.60
N ILE A 267 -1.76 -7.03 0.42
CA ILE A 267 -0.48 -7.72 0.50
C ILE A 267 -0.40 -8.49 1.82
N LYS A 268 0.62 -9.33 1.96
CA LYS A 268 1.07 -9.92 3.22
C LYS A 268 2.36 -9.23 3.68
N PRO A 269 2.29 -8.12 4.45
CA PRO A 269 3.48 -7.34 4.78
C PRO A 269 4.58 -8.14 5.47
N CYS A 270 4.25 -9.16 6.28
CA CYS A 270 5.28 -9.95 6.95
C CYS A 270 6.14 -10.77 5.98
N GLU A 271 5.73 -10.96 4.72
CA GLU A 271 6.61 -11.57 3.72
C GLU A 271 7.89 -10.77 3.48
N LEU A 272 7.90 -9.45 3.76
CA LEU A 272 9.14 -8.65 3.65
C LEU A 272 10.22 -9.10 4.64
N PHE A 273 9.86 -9.73 5.76
CA PHE A 273 10.85 -10.24 6.73
C PHE A 273 11.77 -11.29 6.10
N LYS A 274 11.31 -12.00 5.06
CA LYS A 274 12.11 -12.97 4.29
C LYS A 274 13.25 -12.33 3.48
N LEU A 275 13.24 -11.01 3.28
CA LEU A 275 14.34 -10.25 2.65
C LEU A 275 15.39 -9.77 3.66
N GLY A 276 15.22 -10.11 4.92
CA GLY A 276 16.15 -9.81 6.00
C GLY A 276 16.58 -11.06 6.76
N GLU A 277 16.32 -12.23 6.17
CA GLU A 277 16.82 -13.55 6.57
C GLU A 277 17.97 -13.95 5.63
#